data_AF-A0A1H1J532-F1
#
_entry.id   AF-A0A1H1J532-F1
#
_cell.length_a   1.000
_cell.length_b   1.000
_cell.length_c   1.000
_cell.angle_alpha   90.00
_cell.angle_beta   90.00
_cell.angle_gamma   90.00
#
_symmetry.space_group_name_H-M   'P 1'
#
loop_
_entity.id
_entity.type
_entity.pdbx_description
1 polymer ?
#
loop_
_entity_poly.entity_id
_entity_poly.type
_entity_poly.pdbx_seq_one_letter_code
_entity_poly.pdbx_strand_id
1 'polypeptide(L)'
;MKTGKKKIEIGRGNRESTAAFNIYLPKSVIADIKERADKMKWRYGHYVAYVYENVSHPDPSKMTAIDELKKINHDQARLGNLLNSGLADAATKANHEEMEKLLRDIRDTQAALKAKVRAL
;
A
#
# COMPACT_ATOMS: atom_id res chain seq x y z
N MET A 1 -25.50 -28.75 13.68
CA MET A 1 -25.18 -27.35 14.00
C MET A 1 -24.99 -26.57 12.70
N LYS A 2 -25.87 -25.62 12.38
CA LYS A 2 -25.76 -24.79 11.16
C LYS A 2 -24.78 -23.65 11.43
N THR A 3 -23.58 -23.71 10.85
CA THR A 3 -22.61 -22.60 10.88
C THR A 3 -23.09 -21.48 9.98
N GLY A 4 -23.72 -20.46 10.59
CA GLY A 4 -24.13 -19.25 9.90
C GLY A 4 -22.92 -18.47 9.40
N LYS A 5 -22.88 -18.22 8.08
CA LYS A 5 -21.90 -17.31 7.48
C LYS A 5 -22.14 -15.90 8.04
N LYS A 6 -21.22 -15.40 8.88
CA LYS A 6 -21.20 -13.99 9.27
C LYS A 6 -20.97 -13.14 8.02
N LYS A 7 -21.98 -12.37 7.62
CA LYS A 7 -21.84 -11.25 6.68
C LYS A 7 -20.90 -10.25 7.34
N ILE A 8 -19.72 -10.04 6.77
CA ILE A 8 -18.87 -8.92 7.13
C ILE A 8 -19.45 -7.71 6.41
N GLU A 9 -20.20 -6.89 7.13
CA GLU A 9 -20.60 -5.57 6.64
C GLU A 9 -19.37 -4.67 6.66
N ILE A 10 -18.78 -4.45 5.48
CA ILE A 10 -17.76 -3.44 5.29
C ILE A 10 -18.48 -2.10 5.34
N GLY A 11 -18.62 -1.55 6.55
CA GLY A 11 -19.19 -0.23 6.77
C GLY A 11 -18.45 0.78 5.90
N ARG A 12 -19.19 1.46 5.02
CA ARG A 12 -18.68 2.66 4.35
C ARG A 12 -18.44 3.66 5.49
N GLY A 13 -17.17 3.94 5.78
CA GLY A 13 -16.79 4.86 6.85
C GLY A 13 -17.57 6.18 6.78
N ASN A 14 -17.74 6.83 7.93
CA ASN A 14 -18.46 8.10 8.11
C ASN A 14 -17.98 9.17 7.11
N ARG A 15 -18.55 9.17 5.90
CA ARG A 15 -18.32 10.21 4.90
C ARG A 15 -19.41 11.25 5.12
N GLU A 16 -19.12 12.25 5.93
CA GLU A 16 -19.94 13.44 6.00
C GLU A 16 -19.70 14.26 4.73
N SER A 17 -20.70 14.35 3.84
CA SER A 17 -20.66 15.33 2.75
C SER A 17 -21.17 16.65 3.28
N THR A 18 -20.30 17.47 3.86
CA THR A 18 -20.65 18.87 4.14
C THR A 18 -20.85 19.62 2.82
N ALA A 19 -21.88 20.46 2.79
CA ALA A 19 -22.34 21.19 1.62
C ALA A 19 -21.19 21.86 0.84
N ALA A 20 -21.29 21.79 -0.48
CA ALA A 20 -20.36 22.30 -1.49
C ALA A 20 -19.34 23.33 -1.00
N PHE A 21 -18.09 22.90 -0.84
CA PHE A 21 -16.95 23.79 -0.67
C PHE A 21 -16.66 24.48 -2.03
N ASN A 22 -17.40 25.55 -2.34
CA ASN A 22 -17.22 26.33 -3.57
C ASN A 22 -16.02 27.27 -3.40
N ILE A 23 -14.84 26.79 -3.78
CA ILE A 23 -13.63 27.62 -3.85
C ILE A 23 -13.54 28.25 -5.23
N TYR A 24 -13.49 29.57 -5.28
CA TYR A 24 -13.21 30.31 -6.51
C TYR A 24 -11.70 30.40 -6.70
N LEU A 25 -11.20 29.73 -7.74
CA LEU A 25 -9.79 29.76 -8.14
C LEU A 25 -9.63 30.48 -9.48
N PRO A 26 -8.46 31.09 -9.75
CA PRO A 26 -8.14 31.59 -11.08
C PRO A 26 -8.28 30.49 -12.15
N LYS A 27 -8.75 30.87 -13.34
CA LYS A 27 -8.96 29.91 -14.46
C LYS A 27 -7.68 29.13 -14.81
N SER A 28 -6.52 29.77 -14.70
CA SER A 28 -5.21 29.14 -14.93
C SER A 28 -4.93 28.00 -13.94
N VAL A 29 -5.25 28.21 -12.65
CA VAL A 29 -5.07 27.21 -11.60
C VAL A 29 -6.02 26.04 -11.79
N ILE A 30 -7.28 26.31 -12.15
CA ILE A 30 -8.26 25.25 -12.45
C ILE A 30 -7.81 24.39 -13.63
N ALA A 31 -7.24 25.01 -14.67
CA ALA A 31 -6.72 24.29 -15.84
C ALA A 31 -5.54 23.38 -15.46
N ASP A 32 -4.58 23.87 -14.69
CA ASP A 32 -3.43 23.08 -14.23
C ASP A 32 -3.85 21.91 -13.33
N ILE A 33 -4.78 22.13 -12.39
CA ILE A 33 -5.31 21.06 -11.53
C ILE A 33 -6.00 19.98 -12.37
N LYS A 34 -6.80 20.37 -13.38
CA LYS A 34 -7.47 19.42 -14.28
C LYS A 34 -6.47 18.59 -15.06
N GLU A 35 -5.47 19.24 -15.67
CA GLU A 35 -4.43 18.54 -16.43
C GLU A 35 -3.68 17.52 -15.57
N ARG A 36 -3.33 17.89 -14.33
CA ARG A 36 -2.64 16.99 -13.39
C ARG A 36 -3.53 15.85 -12.90
N ALA A 37 -4.81 16.12 -12.64
CA ALA A 37 -5.77 15.10 -12.26
C ALA A 37 -5.98 14.08 -13.40
N ASP A 38 -6.06 14.54 -14.64
CA ASP A 38 -6.21 13.69 -15.82
C ASP A 38 -4.98 12.80 -16.04
N LYS A 39 -3.75 13.34 -15.87
CA LYS A 39 -2.50 12.56 -15.91
C LYS A 39 -2.49 11.39 -14.91
N MET A 40 -3.10 11.58 -13.74
CA MET A 40 -3.20 10.54 -12.70
C MET A 40 -4.47 9.69 -12.79
N LYS A 41 -5.37 9.97 -13.74
CA LYS A 41 -6.70 9.34 -13.86
C LYS A 41 -7.56 9.51 -12.60
N TRP A 42 -7.43 10.64 -11.90
CA TRP A 42 -8.18 10.94 -10.68
C TRP A 42 -9.37 11.85 -10.96
N ARG A 43 -10.43 11.71 -10.15
CA ARG A 43 -11.54 12.68 -10.18
C ARG A 43 -11.05 14.03 -9.63
N TYR A 44 -11.41 15.12 -10.28
CA TYR A 44 -11.00 16.49 -9.89
C TYR A 44 -11.18 16.78 -8.39
N GLY A 45 -12.35 16.46 -7.82
CA GLY A 45 -12.61 16.68 -6.38
C GLY A 45 -11.71 15.85 -5.46
N HIS A 46 -11.32 14.64 -5.88
CA HIS A 46 -10.39 13.80 -5.12
C HIS A 46 -8.97 14.38 -5.15
N TYR A 47 -8.54 14.90 -6.30
CA TYR A 47 -7.25 15.57 -6.43
C TYR A 47 -7.17 16.84 -5.56
N VAL A 48 -8.22 17.67 -5.59
CA VAL A 48 -8.28 18.90 -4.77
C VAL A 48 -8.27 18.59 -3.28
N ALA A 49 -9.04 17.58 -2.84
CA ALA A 49 -9.03 17.13 -1.45
C ALA A 49 -7.64 16.65 -1.02
N TYR A 50 -6.97 15.86 -1.86
CA TYR A 50 -5.61 15.39 -1.58
C TYR A 50 -4.63 16.55 -1.42
N VAL A 51 -4.63 17.53 -2.34
CA VAL A 51 -3.75 18.69 -2.28
C VAL A 51 -4.05 19.53 -1.04
N TYR A 52 -5.32 19.68 -0.67
CA TYR A 52 -5.72 20.40 0.54
C TYR A 52 -5.23 19.71 1.82
N GLU A 53 -5.39 18.39 1.93
CA GLU A 53 -4.96 17.61 3.09
C GLU A 53 -3.44 17.53 3.23
N ASN A 54 -2.72 17.43 2.11
CA ASN A 54 -1.29 17.13 2.10
C ASN A 54 -0.41 18.35 1.78
N VAL A 55 -1.02 19.51 1.50
CA VAL A 55 -0.36 20.78 1.12
C VAL A 55 0.67 20.57 -0.01
N SER A 56 0.45 19.57 -0.87
CA SER A 56 1.37 19.16 -1.91
C SER A 56 0.64 18.43 -3.03
N HIS A 57 1.17 18.55 -4.24
CA HIS A 57 0.67 17.77 -5.37
C HIS A 57 1.02 16.30 -5.18
N PRO A 58 0.14 15.36 -5.58
CA PRO A 58 0.48 13.95 -5.57
C PRO A 58 1.68 13.71 -6.49
N ASP A 59 2.63 12.93 -6.00
CA ASP A 59 3.84 12.57 -6.73
C ASP A 59 3.68 11.15 -7.30
N PRO A 60 3.58 10.99 -8.64
CA PRO A 60 3.42 9.68 -9.27
C PRO A 60 4.55 8.70 -8.93
N SER A 61 5.77 9.20 -8.68
CA SER A 61 6.93 8.39 -8.31
C SER A 61 6.78 7.82 -6.90
N LYS A 62 6.11 8.52 -5.98
CA LYS A 62 5.82 7.99 -4.64
C LYS A 62 4.70 6.95 -4.67
N MET A 63 3.73 7.10 -5.57
CA MET A 63 2.64 6.11 -5.70
C MET A 63 3.15 4.78 -6.26
N THR A 64 4.03 4.84 -7.26
CA THR A 64 4.68 3.63 -7.82
C THR A 64 5.53 2.92 -6.79
N ALA A 65 6.31 3.66 -5.98
CA ALA A 65 7.06 3.09 -4.86
C ALA A 65 6.16 2.37 -3.83
N ILE A 66 4.98 2.93 -3.50
CA ILE A 66 4.02 2.28 -2.60
C ILE A 66 3.47 0.98 -3.19
N ASP A 67 3.16 0.96 -4.49
CA ASP A 67 2.66 -0.24 -5.15
C ASP A 67 3.74 -1.34 -5.26
N GLU A 68 5.00 -0.95 -5.45
CA GLU A 68 6.14 -1.87 -5.37
C GLU A 68 6.32 -2.43 -3.95
N LEU A 69 6.21 -1.59 -2.92
CA LEU A 69 6.26 -2.03 -1.52
C LEU A 69 5.11 -2.98 -1.17
N LYS A 70 3.91 -2.77 -1.71
CA LYS A 70 2.78 -3.70 -1.54
C LYS A 70 3.06 -5.06 -2.18
N LYS A 71 3.67 -5.09 -3.38
CA LYS A 71 4.09 -6.35 -4.01
C LYS A 71 5.11 -7.10 -3.15
N ILE A 72 6.13 -6.39 -2.66
CA ILE A 72 7.14 -6.96 -1.76
C ILE A 72 6.50 -7.53 -0.49
N ASN A 73 5.57 -6.80 0.13
CA ASN A 73 4.88 -7.27 1.33
C ASN A 73 4.02 -8.52 1.06
N HIS A 74 3.32 -8.55 -0.08
CA HIS A 74 2.57 -9.73 -0.49
C HIS A 74 3.50 -10.95 -0.69
N ASP A 75 4.66 -10.75 -1.32
CA ASP A 75 5.65 -11.80 -1.50
C ASP A 75 6.24 -12.27 -0.16
N GLN A 76 6.50 -11.35 0.78
CA GLN A 76 6.93 -11.69 2.14
C GLN A 76 5.89 -12.53 2.88
N ALA A 77 4.60 -12.17 2.80
CA ALA A 77 3.52 -12.95 3.38
C ALA A 77 3.43 -14.35 2.74
N ARG A 78 3.61 -14.43 1.42
CA ARG A 78 3.66 -15.72 0.70
C ARG A 78 4.82 -16.58 1.15
N LEU A 79 6.02 -16.01 1.30
CA LEU A 79 7.20 -16.71 1.80
C LEU A 79 7.03 -17.15 3.25
N GLY A 80 6.44 -16.31 4.10
CA GLY A 80 6.12 -16.67 5.48
C GLY A 80 5.14 -17.84 5.57
N ASN A 81 4.10 -17.84 4.73
CA ASN A 81 3.16 -18.95 4.64
C ASN A 81 3.85 -20.23 4.14
N LEU A 82 4.72 -20.13 3.15
CA LEU A 82 5.48 -21.27 2.62
C LEU A 82 6.43 -21.86 3.67
N LEU A 83 7.12 -20.99 4.43
CA LEU A 83 7.99 -21.40 5.54
C LEU A 83 7.17 -22.07 6.65
N ASN A 84 6.01 -21.52 6.99
CA ASN A 84 5.12 -22.09 7.99
C ASN A 84 4.58 -23.47 7.55
N SER A 85 4.25 -23.63 6.27
CA SER A 85 3.87 -24.93 5.69
C SER A 85 5.04 -25.93 5.72
N GLY A 86 6.26 -25.49 5.41
CA GLY A 86 7.45 -26.34 5.50
C GLY A 86 7.77 -26.75 6.94
N LEU A 87 7.64 -25.85 7.91
CA LEU A 87 7.83 -26.15 9.33
C LEU A 87 6.76 -27.09 9.92
N ALA A 88 5.53 -27.02 9.39
CA ALA A 88 4.44 -27.88 9.82
C ALA A 88 4.57 -29.33 9.31
N ASP A 89 5.36 -29.56 8.27
CA ASP A 89 5.60 -30.90 7.73
C ASP A 89 6.67 -31.61 8.56
N ALA A 90 6.34 -32.80 9.07
CA ALA A 90 7.14 -33.52 10.07
C ALA A 90 8.53 -33.99 9.58
N ALA A 91 8.86 -33.76 8.30
CA ALA A 91 10.16 -34.06 7.69
C ALA A 91 11.24 -32.98 7.95
N THR A 92 10.87 -31.78 8.41
CA THR A 92 11.74 -30.58 8.40
C THR A 92 12.65 -30.47 9.62
N LYS A 93 12.64 -31.47 10.51
CA LYS A 93 13.67 -31.61 11.55
C LYS A 93 15.08 -31.87 10.99
N ALA A 94 15.20 -32.32 9.74
CA ALA A 94 16.49 -32.59 9.11
C ALA A 94 17.18 -31.34 8.50
N ASN A 95 16.44 -30.26 8.19
CA ASN A 95 16.95 -29.12 7.39
C ASN A 95 17.07 -27.81 8.17
N HIS A 96 17.38 -27.89 9.47
CA HIS A 96 17.45 -26.73 10.35
C HIS A 96 18.46 -25.66 9.88
N GLU A 97 19.60 -26.08 9.33
CA GLU A 97 20.64 -25.17 8.82
C GLU A 97 20.21 -24.37 7.58
N GLU A 98 19.46 -24.99 6.66
CA GLU A 98 18.93 -24.30 5.48
C GLU A 98 17.86 -23.26 5.86
N MET A 99 17.03 -23.56 6.85
CA MET A 99 16.05 -22.60 7.35
C MET A 99 16.71 -21.43 8.09
N GLU A 100 17.75 -21.68 8.89
CA GLU A 100 18.52 -20.58 9.48
C GLU A 100 19.17 -19.69 8.43
N LYS A 101 19.71 -20.29 7.35
CA LYS A 101 20.29 -19.55 6.24
C LYS A 101 19.24 -18.68 5.55
N LEU A 102 18.07 -19.23 5.25
CA LEU A 102 16.97 -18.48 4.65
C LEU A 102 16.52 -17.30 5.53
N LEU A 103 16.45 -17.50 6.85
CA LEU A 103 16.11 -16.43 7.80
C LEU A 103 17.17 -15.33 7.85
N ARG A 104 18.45 -15.66 7.73
CA ARG A 104 19.56 -14.69 7.61
C ARG A 104 19.43 -13.89 6.31
N ASP A 105 19.25 -14.56 5.18
CA ASP A 105 19.12 -13.92 3.87
C ASP A 105 17.91 -12.95 3.83
N ILE A 106 16.78 -13.33 4.45
CA ILE A 106 15.60 -12.45 4.58
C ILE A 106 15.93 -11.19 5.38
N ARG A 107 16.65 -11.31 6.50
CA ARG A 107 17.04 -10.16 7.34
C ARG A 107 18.00 -9.23 6.61
N ASP A 108 18.96 -9.77 5.88
CA ASP A 108 19.91 -8.97 5.10
C ASP A 108 19.21 -8.20 3.99
N THR A 109 18.27 -8.86 3.31
CA THR A 109 17.43 -8.22 2.30
C THR A 109 16.57 -7.09 2.89
N GLN A 110 16.01 -7.29 4.09
CA GLN A 110 15.27 -6.24 4.81
C GLN A 110 16.16 -5.06 5.21
N ALA A 111 17.39 -5.31 5.63
CA ALA A 111 18.35 -4.26 5.95
C ALA A 111 18.73 -3.43 4.71
N ALA A 112 19.00 -4.10 3.58
CA ALA A 112 19.27 -3.45 2.31
C ALA A 112 18.09 -2.60 1.80
N LEU A 113 16.86 -3.12 1.94
CA LEU A 113 15.64 -2.36 1.60
C LEU A 113 15.48 -1.12 2.48
N LYS A 114 15.66 -1.24 3.80
CA LYS A 114 15.59 -0.09 4.72
C LYS A 114 16.64 0.96 4.40
N ALA A 115 17.85 0.55 4.04
CA ALA A 115 18.91 1.46 3.62
C ALA A 115 18.55 2.22 2.34
N LYS A 116 18.02 1.53 1.32
CA LYS A 116 17.56 2.18 0.07
C LYS A 116 16.39 3.15 0.31
N VAL A 117 15.42 2.79 1.15
CA VAL A 117 14.29 3.67 1.49
C VAL A 117 14.75 4.93 2.22
N ARG A 118 15.75 4.82 3.12
CA ARG A 118 16.32 5.99 3.82
C ARG A 118 17.12 6.93 2.92
N ALA A 119 17.56 6.47 1.76
CA ALA A 119 18.36 7.25 0.81
C ALA A 119 17.50 8.04 -0.20
N LEU A 120 16.18 7.84 -0.19
CA LEU A 120 15.17 8.61 -0.95
C LEU A 120 14.61 9.74 -0.09
#